data_AF-A0A838EZK0-F1
#
_entry.id   AF-A0A838EZK0-F1
#
_cell.length_a   1.000
_cell.length_b   1.000
_cell.length_c   1.000
_cell.angle_alpha   90.00
_cell.angle_beta   90.00
_cell.angle_gamma   90.00
#
_symmetry.space_group_name_H-M   'P 1'
#
loop_
_entity.id
_entity.type
_entity.pdbx_description
1 polymer ?
#
loop_
_entity_poly.entity_id
_entity_poly.type
_entity_poly.pdbx_seq_one_letter_code
_entity_poly.pdbx_strand_id
1 'polypeptide(L)'
;MKLIFAFLVLLVSFTSWSQTPLSWQKVELEDKILIKVKTGLGNVLERSQFLVEVEAKVNDPGMPNFDDIVKKGAKVSDVKFDDSKGDYIAFSKVGLEIPVVEDFHKDNQQKLKEMYRYGEAFDLFKNLEDVNINVYLSDLLKPGEVEIAKNVVNNLKFPLGEIKPKISFTTIKLEEKKLPPMSAEEAKKKAAEEKAAAEELTLKDILDFISRFGNALGLIFATIILGVSAWLLMKKYFQLKKDMVDAAKKEDMPAEEVVPEVPVEEVPAAEVIPQFVLSSQENFERLRSYLATQPKDAMLMIKNWINSSNDNNQLALRAIAQQLTDEELISLFSGLNDHEREVWSSNLDNYLDDENLALANQHISEEVVRAMIDPDKVKDIELIDLVIGLPLDIACRYVVEKVESGKVYMNLITPQQITKIMNRLPEHQANTVLANSLDFNFVGVEDGFQGFKKDLKDFIAAQKQRPFNSKIMQMVGDFNPLKESLLYTFLAKSGLQEEMLKSAKANIPFDCIVRLPKEIIKDLMQAYPMVKRVQFLSVCDEDMKQDFLKAFADVGSTARQMLDMEFDTLNSDKATVSRLKLQKDLIVKEFVMYTRQYIGAHKDIEQDVEFAVNDWIQTLDPKKPELKIVA
;
A
#
# COMPACT_ATOMS: atom_id res chain seq x y z
N MET A 1 5.38 25.17 3.59
CA MET A 1 3.95 24.77 3.65
C MET A 1 3.72 23.26 3.82
N LYS A 2 4.36 22.36 3.05
CA LYS A 2 4.19 20.89 3.23
C LYS A 2 4.60 20.36 4.61
N LEU A 3 5.64 20.94 5.20
CA LEU A 3 6.08 20.63 6.57
C LEU A 3 5.06 21.09 7.62
N ILE A 4 4.39 22.23 7.38
CA ILE A 4 3.37 22.79 8.27
C ILE A 4 2.10 21.93 8.23
N PHE A 5 1.70 21.46 7.04
CA PHE A 5 0.52 20.58 6.90
C PHE A 5 0.78 19.17 7.45
N ALA A 6 1.98 18.62 7.25
CA ALA A 6 2.39 17.36 7.90
C ALA A 6 2.40 17.51 9.43
N PHE A 7 2.86 18.66 9.94
CA PHE A 7 2.85 18.97 11.37
C PHE A 7 1.42 19.17 11.91
N LEU A 8 0.51 19.77 11.13
CA LEU A 8 -0.90 19.95 11.49
C LEU A 8 -1.68 18.64 11.47
N VAL A 9 -1.41 17.74 10.52
CA VAL A 9 -1.99 16.39 10.48
C VAL A 9 -1.46 15.56 11.64
N LEU A 10 -0.16 15.65 11.97
CA LEU A 10 0.40 15.05 13.18
C LEU A 10 -0.28 15.60 14.45
N LEU A 11 -0.48 16.92 14.55
CA LEU A 11 -1.16 17.55 15.68
C LEU A 11 -2.61 17.08 15.83
N VAL A 12 -3.35 16.88 14.74
CA VAL A 12 -4.74 16.39 14.77
C VAL A 12 -4.82 14.89 15.07
N SER A 13 -3.83 14.09 14.66
CA SER A 13 -3.72 12.70 15.11
C SER A 13 -3.37 12.61 16.60
N PHE A 14 -2.63 13.58 17.15
CA PHE A 14 -2.33 13.67 18.58
C PHE A 14 -3.54 14.09 19.43
N THR A 15 -4.53 14.83 18.91
CA THR A 15 -5.73 15.17 19.69
C THR A 15 -6.67 13.99 19.91
N SER A 16 -6.63 12.98 19.02
CA SER A 16 -7.33 11.70 19.21
C SER A 16 -6.65 10.79 20.26
N TRP A 17 -5.36 11.05 20.53
CA TRP A 17 -4.56 10.46 21.61
C TRP A 17 -4.63 11.26 22.92
N SER A 18 -5.49 12.28 23.02
CA SER A 18 -5.70 13.00 24.28
C SER A 18 -6.58 12.25 25.28
N GLN A 19 -7.17 11.12 24.88
CA GLN A 19 -7.73 10.16 25.83
C GLN A 19 -6.57 9.48 26.57
N THR A 20 -6.53 9.64 27.89
CA THR A 20 -5.50 9.00 28.70
C THR A 20 -5.50 7.50 28.43
N PRO A 21 -4.35 6.82 28.41
CA PRO A 21 -4.28 5.38 28.15
C PRO A 21 -5.19 4.53 29.05
N LEU A 22 -5.67 5.06 30.17
CA LEU A 22 -6.62 4.40 31.07
C LEU A 22 -8.08 4.51 30.59
N SER A 23 -8.49 5.58 29.91
CA SER A 23 -9.90 5.80 29.56
C SER A 23 -10.39 4.84 28.48
N TRP A 24 -9.56 4.51 27.49
CA TRP A 24 -9.93 3.51 26.48
C TRP A 24 -9.96 2.09 27.07
N GLN A 25 -9.00 1.74 27.94
CA GLN A 25 -8.99 0.45 28.63
C GLN A 25 -10.23 0.30 29.52
N LYS A 26 -10.64 1.38 30.20
CA LYS A 26 -11.88 1.44 30.99
C LYS A 26 -13.10 1.11 30.13
N VAL A 27 -13.28 1.78 28.99
CA VAL A 27 -14.42 1.55 28.09
C VAL A 27 -14.43 0.10 27.57
N GLU A 28 -13.26 -0.44 27.21
CA GLU A 28 -13.15 -1.83 26.75
C GLU A 28 -13.52 -2.83 27.86
N LEU A 29 -13.11 -2.56 29.10
CA LEU A 29 -13.47 -3.39 30.24
C LEU A 29 -14.99 -3.34 30.51
N GLU A 30 -15.58 -2.15 30.50
CA GLU A 30 -17.03 -1.95 30.69
C GLU A 30 -17.83 -2.73 29.64
N ASP A 31 -17.42 -2.67 28.38
CA ASP A 31 -18.10 -3.37 27.29
C ASP A 31 -17.99 -4.91 27.42
N LYS A 32 -16.80 -5.42 27.77
CA LYS A 32 -16.60 -6.87 28.01
C LYS A 32 -17.49 -7.39 29.14
N ILE A 33 -17.63 -6.62 30.23
CA ILE A 33 -18.51 -6.98 31.35
C ILE A 33 -19.98 -6.91 30.90
N LEU A 34 -20.36 -5.85 30.21
CA LEU A 34 -21.71 -5.65 29.70
C LEU A 34 -22.14 -6.80 28.79
N ILE A 35 -21.30 -7.19 27.83
CA ILE A 35 -21.56 -8.32 26.91
C ILE A 35 -21.71 -9.62 27.71
N LYS A 36 -20.87 -9.85 28.71
CA LYS A 36 -20.91 -11.07 29.53
C LYS A 36 -22.20 -11.16 30.35
N VAL A 37 -22.62 -10.06 30.97
CA VAL A 37 -23.87 -9.98 31.74
C VAL A 37 -25.07 -10.14 30.82
N LYS A 38 -25.10 -9.43 29.68
CA LYS A 38 -26.20 -9.54 28.69
C LYS A 38 -26.33 -10.95 28.12
N THR A 39 -25.21 -11.62 27.85
CA THR A 39 -25.21 -13.01 27.37
C THR A 39 -25.72 -13.96 28.45
N GLY A 40 -25.29 -13.80 29.69
CA GLY A 40 -25.78 -14.60 30.81
C GLY A 40 -27.29 -14.45 31.03
N LEU A 41 -27.77 -13.21 31.08
CA LEU A 41 -29.20 -12.90 31.26
C LEU A 41 -30.05 -13.32 30.06
N GLY A 42 -29.53 -13.17 28.84
CA GLY A 42 -30.23 -13.52 27.60
C GLY A 42 -30.59 -15.00 27.45
N ASN A 43 -30.00 -15.88 28.26
CA ASN A 43 -30.35 -17.30 28.32
C ASN A 43 -31.60 -17.59 29.17
N VAL A 44 -32.03 -16.63 29.99
CA VAL A 44 -33.15 -16.77 30.93
C VAL A 44 -34.25 -15.75 30.66
N LEU A 45 -33.88 -14.55 30.23
CA LEU A 45 -34.79 -13.42 30.00
C LEU A 45 -34.70 -12.93 28.56
N GLU A 46 -35.80 -12.42 28.03
CA GLU A 46 -35.79 -11.73 26.74
C GLU A 46 -35.03 -10.41 26.83
N ARG A 47 -34.40 -9.97 25.73
CA ARG A 47 -33.61 -8.72 25.69
C ARG A 47 -34.42 -7.46 26.02
N SER A 48 -35.74 -7.51 25.90
CA SER A 48 -36.68 -6.45 26.26
C SER A 48 -36.97 -6.38 27.77
N GLN A 49 -36.66 -7.43 28.53
CA GLN A 49 -37.03 -7.57 29.93
C GLN A 49 -35.94 -7.10 30.90
N PHE A 50 -34.78 -6.69 30.41
CA PHE A 50 -33.69 -6.21 31.23
C PHE A 50 -32.82 -5.14 30.54
N LEU A 51 -32.21 -4.28 31.34
CA LEU A 51 -31.19 -3.31 30.92
C LEU A 51 -29.98 -3.47 31.85
N VAL A 52 -28.77 -3.36 31.30
CA VAL A 52 -27.53 -3.49 32.06
C VAL A 52 -26.70 -2.24 31.83
N GLU A 53 -26.25 -1.64 32.93
CA GLU A 53 -25.33 -0.52 32.97
C GLU A 53 -24.10 -0.93 33.76
N VAL A 54 -22.91 -0.67 33.22
CA VAL A 54 -21.63 -1.00 33.85
C VAL A 54 -20.82 0.27 33.94
N GLU A 55 -20.33 0.58 35.14
CA GLU A 55 -19.48 1.74 35.40
C GLU A 55 -18.24 1.29 36.18
N ALA A 56 -17.07 1.45 35.56
CA ALA A 56 -15.77 1.23 36.19
C ALA A 56 -15.21 2.57 36.72
N LYS A 57 -14.92 2.63 38.01
CA LYS A 57 -14.22 3.77 38.63
C LYS A 57 -12.73 3.50 38.61
N VAL A 58 -12.00 4.38 37.94
CA VAL A 58 -10.55 4.31 37.81
C VAL A 58 -9.98 5.55 38.49
N ASN A 59 -9.05 5.35 39.42
CA ASN A 59 -8.30 6.44 40.01
C ASN A 59 -7.25 6.88 39.00
N ASP A 60 -7.22 8.17 38.64
CA ASP A 60 -6.16 8.69 37.77
C ASP A 60 -4.91 8.92 38.65
N PRO A 61 -3.85 8.11 38.53
CA PRO A 61 -2.67 8.27 39.38
C PRO A 61 -1.90 9.56 39.07
N GLY A 62 -2.27 10.30 38.02
CA GLY A 62 -1.53 11.44 37.53
C GLY A 62 -0.22 11.04 36.87
N MET A 63 0.57 12.02 36.42
CA MET A 63 1.93 11.72 35.95
C MET A 63 2.79 11.23 37.14
N PRO A 64 3.59 10.16 36.97
CA PRO A 64 4.50 9.71 38.02
C PRO A 64 5.40 10.87 38.44
N ASN A 65 5.56 11.08 39.74
CA ASN A 65 6.56 12.04 40.23
C ASN A 65 7.97 11.45 40.00
N PHE A 66 8.71 12.04 39.05
CA PHE A 66 10.07 11.62 38.72
C PHE A 66 11.13 12.31 39.58
N ASP A 67 10.76 13.32 40.37
CA ASP A 67 11.69 14.12 41.18
C ASP A 67 12.31 13.32 42.34
N ASP A 68 11.67 12.23 42.76
CA ASP A 68 12.18 11.34 43.82
C ASP A 68 13.33 10.44 43.35
N ILE A 69 13.69 10.46 42.05
CA ILE A 69 14.77 9.64 41.46
C ILE A 69 16.12 10.38 41.50
N VAL A 70 16.21 11.56 42.13
CA VAL A 70 17.47 12.31 42.23
C VAL A 70 18.52 11.54 43.06
N LYS A 71 19.51 11.02 42.33
CA LYS A 71 20.91 10.73 42.70
C LYS A 71 21.19 10.67 44.21
N LYS A 72 20.88 9.54 44.86
CA LYS A 72 21.83 9.02 45.86
C LYS A 72 23.03 8.51 45.08
N GLY A 73 23.90 9.43 44.66
CA GLY A 73 25.22 9.08 44.15
C GLY A 73 25.87 8.19 45.19
N ALA A 74 26.25 6.98 44.79
CA ALA A 74 27.11 6.15 45.60
C ALA A 74 28.37 6.99 45.87
N LYS A 75 28.51 7.49 47.09
CA LYS A 75 29.80 8.04 47.53
C LYS A 75 30.77 6.88 47.44
N VAL A 76 31.72 6.98 46.51
CA VAL A 76 32.93 6.16 46.53
C VAL A 76 33.78 6.68 47.69
N SER A 77 33.39 6.32 48.90
CA SER A 77 34.19 6.44 50.10
C SER A 77 33.89 5.23 50.95
N ASP A 78 34.94 4.45 51.22
CA ASP A 78 35.04 3.39 52.23
C ASP A 78 35.05 1.93 51.74
N VAL A 79 35.51 1.66 50.52
CA VAL A 79 36.12 0.36 50.24
C VAL A 79 37.63 0.57 50.08
N LYS A 80 38.37 0.35 51.16
CA LYS A 80 39.82 0.14 51.08
C LYS A 80 40.02 -1.13 50.26
N PHE A 81 40.60 -1.00 49.07
CA PHE A 81 41.08 -2.14 48.32
C PHE A 81 42.22 -2.78 49.12
N ASP A 82 42.06 -4.06 49.42
CA ASP A 82 43.08 -4.89 50.05
C ASP A 82 44.07 -5.29 48.94
N ASP A 83 45.30 -4.78 49.02
CA ASP A 83 46.39 -4.99 48.05
C ASP A 83 46.84 -6.48 47.96
N SER A 84 46.18 -7.40 48.65
CA SER A 84 46.65 -8.78 48.83
C SER A 84 46.10 -9.81 47.82
N LYS A 85 45.37 -9.39 46.78
CA LYS A 85 44.97 -10.30 45.69
C LYS A 85 45.44 -9.75 44.36
N GLY A 86 46.68 -10.09 44.03
CA GLY A 86 47.27 -9.85 42.74
C GLY A 86 46.50 -10.60 41.66
N ASP A 87 45.80 -9.83 40.83
CA ASP A 87 45.66 -10.08 39.39
C ASP A 87 45.39 -8.73 38.72
N TYR A 88 46.47 -7.96 38.56
CA TYR A 88 46.50 -6.83 37.66
C TYR A 88 46.85 -7.35 36.26
N ILE A 89 45.84 -7.50 35.39
CA ILE A 89 46.11 -7.63 33.96
C ILE A 89 46.53 -6.26 33.45
N ALA A 90 47.83 -6.11 33.22
CA ALA A 90 48.44 -4.92 32.65
C ALA A 90 48.01 -4.76 31.18
N PHE A 91 46.95 -4.00 30.91
CA PHE A 91 46.63 -3.48 29.57
C PHE A 91 47.17 -2.07 29.31
N SER A 92 48.14 -1.59 30.09
CA SER A 92 48.68 -0.23 29.94
C SER A 92 49.75 -0.08 28.84
N LYS A 93 50.05 -1.13 28.04
CA LYS A 93 51.08 -1.10 26.99
C LYS A 93 50.54 -1.08 25.55
N VAL A 94 49.22 -1.04 25.34
CA VAL A 94 48.61 -1.03 24.00
C VAL A 94 47.83 0.26 23.68
N GLY A 95 47.83 1.26 24.57
CA GLY A 95 47.21 2.57 24.27
C GLY A 95 45.70 2.53 23.97
N LEU A 96 45.00 1.49 24.43
CA LEU A 96 43.55 1.38 24.36
C LEU A 96 42.98 1.57 25.77
N GLU A 97 42.76 2.82 26.15
CA GLU A 97 41.90 3.16 27.29
C GLU A 97 40.45 2.83 26.87
N ILE A 98 39.98 1.63 27.23
CA ILE A 98 38.56 1.30 27.09
C ILE A 98 37.83 2.07 28.21
N PRO A 99 36.89 2.98 27.89
CA PRO A 99 36.13 3.69 28.91
C PRO A 99 35.34 2.68 29.74
N VAL A 100 35.52 2.73 31.07
CA VAL A 100 34.78 1.91 32.02
C VAL A 100 33.29 2.23 31.86
N VAL A 101 32.52 1.26 31.38
CA VAL A 101 31.09 1.35 30.98
C VAL A 101 30.14 1.50 32.20
N GLU A 102 30.61 1.96 33.35
CA GLU A 102 29.79 2.07 34.57
C GLU A 102 28.71 3.15 34.47
N ASP A 103 28.97 4.24 33.72
CA ASP A 103 27.99 5.32 33.54
C ASP A 103 26.88 4.94 32.54
N PHE A 104 27.20 4.15 31.51
CA PHE A 104 26.22 3.67 30.53
C PHE A 104 25.19 2.70 31.14
N HIS A 105 25.55 1.95 32.19
CA HIS A 105 24.61 1.04 32.83
C HIS A 105 23.65 1.75 33.80
N LYS A 106 24.07 2.84 34.46
CA LYS A 106 23.21 3.60 35.39
C LYS A 106 22.10 4.34 34.66
N ASP A 107 22.43 4.98 33.53
CA ASP A 107 21.44 5.72 32.73
C ASP A 107 20.40 4.79 32.12
N ASN A 108 20.83 3.61 31.64
CA ASN A 108 19.90 2.60 31.13
C ASN A 108 19.00 2.01 32.23
N GLN A 109 19.51 1.78 33.43
CA GLN A 109 18.70 1.31 34.57
C GLN A 109 17.70 2.36 35.05
N GLN A 110 18.08 3.64 35.07
CA GLN A 110 17.17 4.72 35.42
C GLN A 110 16.04 4.82 34.38
N LYS A 111 16.39 4.80 33.09
CA LYS A 111 15.40 4.82 32.01
C LYS A 111 14.45 3.62 32.04
N LEU A 112 14.96 2.43 32.36
CA LEU A 112 14.14 1.23 32.56
C LEU A 112 13.18 1.37 33.75
N LYS A 113 13.63 1.95 34.87
CA LYS A 113 12.78 2.22 36.04
C LYS A 113 11.70 3.27 35.74
N GLU A 114 12.05 4.30 34.99
CA GLU A 114 11.10 5.33 34.55
C GLU A 114 10.06 4.75 33.59
N MET A 115 10.47 3.93 32.62
CA MET A 115 9.55 3.20 31.73
C MET A 115 8.66 2.23 32.51
N TYR A 116 9.19 1.54 33.53
CA TYR A 116 8.41 0.65 34.38
C TYR A 116 7.35 1.41 35.18
N ARG A 117 7.72 2.49 35.88
CA ARG A 117 6.77 3.34 36.63
C ARG A 117 5.72 3.97 35.72
N TYR A 118 6.13 4.37 34.52
CA TYR A 118 5.20 4.84 33.50
C TYR A 118 4.21 3.73 33.13
N GLY A 119 4.69 2.52 32.83
CA GLY A 119 3.83 1.37 32.55
C GLY A 119 2.85 1.03 33.68
N GLU A 120 3.30 1.07 34.93
CA GLU A 120 2.43 0.82 36.10
C GLU A 120 1.36 1.90 36.28
N ALA A 121 1.68 3.17 36.02
CA ALA A 121 0.71 4.26 36.12
C ALA A 121 -0.40 4.16 35.06
N PHE A 122 -0.19 3.42 33.96
CA PHE A 122 -1.20 3.21 32.90
C PHE A 122 -1.81 1.79 32.90
N ASP A 123 -1.51 0.97 33.90
CA ASP A 123 -2.13 -0.34 34.09
C ASP A 123 -3.53 -0.17 34.70
N LEU A 124 -4.58 -0.47 33.92
CA LEU A 124 -5.96 -0.33 34.38
C LEU A 124 -6.21 -1.12 35.67
N PHE A 125 -5.67 -2.33 35.81
CA PHE A 125 -6.01 -3.19 36.95
C PHE A 125 -5.39 -2.72 38.27
N LYS A 126 -4.27 -1.98 38.21
CA LYS A 126 -3.66 -1.35 39.38
C LYS A 126 -4.40 -0.09 39.82
N ASN A 127 -5.08 0.57 38.89
CA ASN A 127 -5.76 1.85 39.10
C ASN A 127 -7.30 1.71 39.17
N LEU A 128 -7.83 0.51 38.98
CA LEU A 128 -9.25 0.22 39.09
C LEU A 128 -9.65 0.23 40.57
N GLU A 129 -10.55 1.13 40.95
CA GLU A 129 -11.02 1.29 42.33
C GLU A 129 -12.26 0.41 42.59
N ASP A 130 -13.23 0.48 41.68
CA ASP A 130 -14.51 -0.22 41.83
C ASP A 130 -15.16 -0.47 40.46
N VAL A 131 -16.00 -1.49 40.39
CA VAL A 131 -16.82 -1.79 39.21
C VAL A 131 -18.26 -1.99 39.66
N ASN A 132 -19.13 -1.07 39.27
CA ASN A 132 -20.55 -1.11 39.58
C ASN A 132 -21.31 -1.67 38.39
N ILE A 133 -22.09 -2.72 38.62
CA ILE A 133 -22.95 -3.35 37.62
C ILE A 133 -24.39 -3.17 38.08
N ASN A 134 -25.12 -2.28 37.42
CA ASN A 134 -26.54 -2.04 37.70
C ASN A 134 -27.38 -2.83 36.70
N VAL A 135 -28.11 -3.81 37.20
CA VAL A 135 -29.03 -4.62 36.40
C VAL A 135 -30.45 -4.15 36.68
N TYR A 136 -31.07 -3.57 35.67
CA TYR A 136 -32.45 -3.14 35.73
C TYR A 136 -33.35 -4.24 35.14
N LEU A 137 -34.27 -4.75 35.95
CA LEU A 137 -35.18 -5.83 35.57
C LEU A 137 -36.60 -5.28 35.39
N SER A 138 -37.36 -5.82 34.43
CA SER A 138 -38.76 -5.45 34.24
C SER A 138 -39.60 -5.81 35.47
N ASP A 139 -40.54 -4.94 35.85
CA ASP A 139 -41.52 -5.19 36.91
C ASP A 139 -42.58 -6.23 36.52
N LEU A 140 -42.64 -6.62 35.25
CA LEU A 140 -43.51 -7.67 34.73
C LEU A 140 -42.98 -9.09 34.94
N LEU A 141 -41.72 -9.24 35.35
CA LEU A 141 -41.10 -10.56 35.58
C LEU A 141 -41.69 -11.24 36.81
N LYS A 142 -41.88 -12.57 36.73
CA LYS A 142 -42.33 -13.34 37.88
C LYS A 142 -41.23 -13.33 38.96
N PRO A 143 -41.59 -13.37 40.26
CA PRO A 143 -40.60 -13.38 41.34
C PRO A 143 -39.52 -14.46 41.20
N GLY A 144 -39.88 -15.65 40.69
CA GLY A 144 -38.93 -16.73 40.43
C GLY A 144 -37.94 -16.42 39.30
N GLU A 145 -38.36 -15.71 38.25
CA GLU A 145 -37.48 -15.30 37.14
C GLU A 145 -36.48 -14.24 37.59
N VAL A 146 -36.92 -13.32 38.45
CA VAL A 146 -36.05 -12.31 39.10
C VAL A 146 -34.98 -13.00 39.95
N GLU A 147 -35.36 -14.04 40.70
CA GLU A 147 -34.40 -14.80 41.52
C GLU A 147 -33.40 -15.59 40.68
N ILE A 148 -33.85 -16.24 39.59
CA ILE A 148 -32.95 -16.92 38.65
C ILE A 148 -32.00 -15.93 38.00
N ALA A 149 -32.49 -14.77 37.54
CA ALA A 149 -31.66 -13.72 36.93
C ALA A 149 -30.59 -13.21 37.90
N LYS A 150 -30.96 -12.96 39.17
CA LYS A 150 -30.01 -12.60 40.24
C LYS A 150 -28.96 -13.68 40.43
N ASN A 151 -29.36 -14.94 40.50
CA ASN A 151 -28.45 -16.07 40.66
C ASN A 151 -27.49 -16.22 39.47
N VAL A 152 -27.98 -16.03 38.24
CA VAL A 152 -27.12 -16.08 37.04
C VAL A 152 -26.05 -15.01 37.10
N VAL A 153 -26.43 -13.75 37.34
CA VAL A 153 -25.48 -12.63 37.34
C VAL A 153 -24.49 -12.74 38.51
N ASN A 154 -24.94 -13.14 39.70
CA ASN A 154 -24.06 -13.33 40.86
C ASN A 154 -23.06 -14.48 40.69
N ASN A 155 -23.36 -15.47 39.84
CA ASN A 155 -22.48 -16.60 39.56
C ASN A 155 -21.51 -16.32 38.39
N LEU A 156 -21.62 -15.18 37.71
CA LEU A 156 -20.68 -14.81 36.66
C LEU A 156 -19.30 -14.49 37.26
N LYS A 157 -18.25 -15.15 36.75
CA LYS A 157 -16.86 -14.84 37.10
C LYS A 157 -16.34 -13.74 36.18
N PHE A 158 -15.95 -12.59 36.73
CA PHE A 158 -15.35 -11.49 35.97
C PHE A 158 -13.82 -11.50 36.11
N PRO A 159 -13.05 -11.27 35.04
CA PRO A 159 -11.59 -11.24 35.09
C PRO A 159 -11.09 -9.88 35.61
N LEU A 160 -11.41 -9.53 36.86
CA LEU A 160 -11.10 -8.23 37.49
C LEU A 160 -9.94 -8.29 38.50
N GLY A 161 -9.14 -9.36 38.45
CA GLY A 161 -8.10 -9.60 39.45
C GLY A 161 -8.67 -9.79 40.85
N GLU A 162 -8.24 -8.97 41.80
CA GLU A 162 -8.67 -9.02 43.20
C GLU A 162 -9.97 -8.23 43.47
N ILE A 163 -10.40 -7.39 42.51
CA ILE A 163 -11.55 -6.50 42.68
C ILE A 163 -12.85 -7.27 42.45
N LYS A 164 -13.73 -7.26 43.46
CA LYS A 164 -15.08 -7.85 43.35
C LYS A 164 -16.07 -6.78 42.89
N PRO A 165 -16.80 -6.98 41.78
CA PRO A 165 -17.75 -5.99 41.30
C PRO A 165 -18.94 -5.87 42.25
N LYS A 166 -19.44 -4.66 42.43
CA LYS A 166 -20.68 -4.39 43.17
C LYS A 166 -21.86 -4.49 42.22
N ILE A 167 -22.65 -5.55 42.39
CA ILE A 167 -23.81 -5.81 41.55
C ILE A 167 -25.06 -5.32 42.28
N SER A 168 -25.82 -4.42 41.66
CA SER A 168 -27.10 -3.93 42.16
C SER A 168 -28.22 -4.34 41.22
N PHE A 169 -29.39 -4.67 41.78
CA PHE A 169 -30.57 -5.05 41.02
C PHE A 169 -31.70 -4.09 41.34
N THR A 170 -32.22 -3.43 40.32
CA THR A 170 -33.35 -2.49 40.45
C THR A 170 -34.47 -2.92 39.54
N THR A 171 -35.70 -2.96 40.05
CA THR A 171 -36.86 -3.24 39.21
C THR A 171 -37.40 -1.93 38.66
N ILE A 172 -37.54 -1.83 37.34
CA ILE A 172 -38.05 -0.64 36.65
C ILE A 172 -39.22 -1.02 35.75
N LYS A 173 -40.13 -0.07 35.54
CA LYS A 173 -41.20 -0.18 34.54
C LYS A 173 -40.58 -0.05 33.15
N LEU A 174 -40.30 -1.18 32.51
CA LEU A 174 -39.91 -1.21 31.10
C LEU A 174 -41.20 -1.21 30.28
N GLU A 175 -41.39 -0.17 29.45
CA GLU A 175 -42.53 -0.11 28.54
C GLU A 175 -42.46 -1.28 27.57
N GLU A 176 -43.35 -2.25 27.79
CA GLU A 176 -43.54 -3.36 26.88
C GLU A 176 -44.05 -2.77 25.56
N LYS A 177 -43.15 -2.66 24.57
CA LYS A 177 -43.54 -2.35 23.21
C LYS A 177 -44.38 -3.53 22.73
N LYS A 178 -45.69 -3.49 23.02
CA LYS A 178 -46.67 -4.49 22.58
C LYS A 178 -46.62 -4.51 21.07
N LEU A 179 -45.83 -5.43 20.53
CA LEU A 179 -45.88 -5.78 19.13
C LEU A 179 -47.32 -6.24 18.87
N PRO A 180 -48.02 -5.65 17.89
CA PRO A 180 -49.39 -6.06 17.57
C PRO A 180 -49.42 -7.58 17.34
N PRO A 181 -50.50 -8.28 17.71
CA PRO A 181 -50.60 -9.72 17.54
C PRO A 181 -50.44 -10.04 16.04
N MET A 182 -49.28 -10.61 15.69
CA MET A 182 -48.97 -11.06 14.33
C MET A 182 -50.02 -12.10 13.93
N SER A 183 -50.57 -11.94 12.72
CA SER A 183 -51.53 -12.92 12.20
C SER A 183 -50.85 -14.28 12.00
N ALA A 184 -51.61 -15.37 12.04
CA ALA A 184 -51.08 -16.71 11.83
C ALA A 184 -50.39 -16.89 10.45
N GLU A 185 -50.72 -16.03 9.47
CA GLU A 185 -50.04 -15.95 8.18
C GLU A 185 -48.69 -15.23 8.27
N GLU A 186 -48.60 -14.13 9.02
CA GLU A 186 -47.34 -13.42 9.26
C GLU A 186 -46.36 -14.27 10.08
N ALA A 187 -46.85 -15.03 11.06
CA ALA A 187 -46.02 -15.95 11.83
C ALA A 187 -45.44 -17.09 10.97
N LYS A 188 -46.21 -17.62 10.02
CA LYS A 188 -45.72 -18.62 9.05
C LYS A 188 -44.73 -18.04 8.06
N LYS A 189 -44.97 -16.81 7.59
CA LYS A 189 -44.06 -16.11 6.67
C LYS A 189 -42.74 -15.77 7.36
N LYS A 190 -42.78 -15.31 8.61
CA LYS A 190 -41.59 -14.99 9.41
C LYS A 190 -40.79 -16.23 9.81
N ALA A 191 -41.46 -17.36 10.09
CA ALA A 191 -40.79 -18.64 10.33
C ALA A 191 -40.16 -19.25 9.06
N ALA A 192 -40.72 -18.96 7.88
CA ALA A 192 -40.14 -19.33 6.60
C ALA A 192 -38.96 -18.41 6.22
N GLU A 193 -39.06 -17.11 6.50
CA GLU A 193 -37.98 -16.14 6.33
C GLU A 193 -36.83 -16.36 7.33
N GLU A 194 -37.09 -16.77 8.58
CA GLU A 194 -36.04 -17.13 9.55
C GLU A 194 -35.33 -18.43 9.19
N LYS A 195 -36.02 -19.41 8.57
CA LYS A 195 -35.37 -20.61 8.03
C LYS A 195 -34.53 -20.31 6.78
N ALA A 196 -34.96 -19.39 5.92
CA ALA A 196 -34.17 -18.95 4.78
C ALA A 196 -32.97 -18.06 5.20
N ALA A 197 -33.14 -17.21 6.20
CA ALA A 197 -32.07 -16.37 6.76
C ALA A 197 -31.06 -17.16 7.62
N ALA A 198 -31.41 -18.36 8.08
CA ALA A 198 -30.48 -19.27 8.76
C ALA A 198 -29.59 -20.08 7.79
N GLU A 199 -29.91 -20.11 6.49
CA GLU A 199 -29.09 -20.76 5.45
C GLU A 199 -28.20 -19.77 4.67
N GLU A 200 -28.53 -18.47 4.67
CA GLU A 200 -27.62 -17.43 4.18
C GLU A 200 -26.60 -17.05 5.25
N LEU A 201 -25.35 -17.50 5.08
CA LEU A 201 -24.20 -17.06 5.87
C LEU A 201 -24.12 -15.53 5.88
N THR A 202 -24.63 -14.91 6.93
CA THR A 202 -24.63 -13.45 7.04
C THR A 202 -23.20 -12.96 7.29
N LEU A 203 -22.87 -11.75 6.80
CA LEU A 203 -21.59 -11.10 7.09
C LEU A 203 -21.29 -11.03 8.60
N LYS A 204 -22.32 -11.05 9.45
CA LYS A 204 -22.16 -11.15 10.91
C LYS A 204 -21.64 -12.50 11.35
N ASP A 205 -22.06 -13.61 10.76
CA ASP A 205 -21.53 -14.94 11.08
C ASP A 205 -20.08 -15.10 10.61
N ILE A 206 -19.73 -14.49 9.46
CA ILE A 206 -18.34 -14.40 8.98
C ILE A 206 -17.52 -13.51 9.92
N LEU A 207 -18.05 -12.36 10.38
CA LEU A 207 -17.36 -11.48 11.32
C LEU A 207 -17.21 -12.13 12.70
N ASP A 208 -18.22 -12.87 13.17
CA ASP A 208 -18.20 -13.61 14.44
C ASP A 208 -17.23 -14.78 14.37
N PHE A 209 -17.18 -15.49 13.23
CA PHE A 209 -16.16 -16.49 12.92
C PHE A 209 -14.75 -15.88 12.90
N ILE A 210 -14.54 -14.77 12.19
CA ILE A 210 -13.26 -14.04 12.16
C ILE A 210 -12.87 -13.55 13.57
N SER A 211 -13.83 -13.10 14.39
CA SER A 211 -13.57 -12.67 15.76
C SER A 211 -13.14 -13.82 16.67
N ARG A 212 -13.71 -15.03 16.49
CA ARG A 212 -13.30 -16.25 17.21
C ARG A 212 -11.89 -16.71 16.83
N PHE A 213 -11.46 -16.43 15.60
CA PHE A 213 -10.08 -16.65 15.15
C PHE A 213 -9.20 -15.40 15.26
N GLY A 214 -9.69 -14.31 15.87
CA GLY A 214 -9.00 -13.02 15.90
C GLY A 214 -7.60 -13.08 16.51
N ASN A 215 -7.41 -13.93 17.53
CA ASN A 215 -6.08 -14.16 18.10
C ASN A 215 -5.14 -14.95 17.16
N ALA A 216 -5.66 -15.95 16.44
CA ALA A 216 -4.87 -16.75 15.50
C ALA A 216 -4.52 -15.95 14.23
N LEU A 217 -5.50 -15.23 13.68
CA LEU A 217 -5.30 -14.30 12.56
C LEU A 217 -4.39 -13.14 12.96
N GLY A 218 -4.56 -12.59 14.17
CA GLY A 218 -3.68 -11.55 14.72
C GLY A 218 -2.22 -12.02 14.82
N LEU A 219 -1.99 -13.28 15.21
CA LEU A 219 -0.65 -13.87 15.26
C LEU A 219 -0.07 -14.10 13.86
N ILE A 220 -0.87 -14.54 12.89
CA ILE A 220 -0.47 -14.66 11.48
C ILE A 220 -0.12 -13.28 10.90
N PHE A 221 -0.97 -12.26 11.12
CA PHE A 221 -0.71 -10.89 10.68
C PHE A 221 0.53 -10.29 11.35
N ALA A 222 0.71 -10.51 12.65
CA ALA A 222 1.92 -10.09 13.36
C ALA A 222 3.18 -10.75 12.78
N THR A 223 3.09 -12.03 12.41
CA THR A 223 4.20 -12.77 11.78
C THR A 223 4.51 -12.22 10.38
N ILE A 224 3.48 -11.90 9.59
CA ILE A 224 3.64 -11.27 8.27
C ILE A 224 4.26 -9.87 8.42
N ILE A 225 3.77 -9.05 9.35
CA ILE A 225 4.31 -7.71 9.61
C ILE A 225 5.76 -7.78 10.07
N LEU A 226 6.11 -8.72 10.94
CA LEU A 226 7.49 -8.96 11.37
C LEU A 226 8.36 -9.44 10.21
N GLY A 227 7.85 -10.32 9.35
CA GLY A 227 8.55 -10.77 8.14
C GLY A 227 8.83 -9.63 7.16
N VAL A 228 7.83 -8.78 6.89
CA VAL A 228 7.97 -7.59 6.04
C VAL A 228 8.93 -6.57 6.68
N SER A 229 8.84 -6.36 7.99
CA SER A 229 9.73 -5.46 8.71
C SER A 229 11.18 -5.96 8.69
N ALA A 230 11.40 -7.26 8.92
CA ALA A 230 12.71 -7.88 8.82
C ALA A 230 13.29 -7.79 7.40
N TRP A 231 12.45 -7.99 6.37
CA TRP A 231 12.84 -7.82 4.97
C TRP A 231 13.23 -6.37 4.65
N LEU A 232 12.46 -5.38 5.11
CA LEU A 232 12.79 -3.96 4.95
C LEU A 232 14.08 -3.57 5.69
N LEU A 233 14.29 -4.09 6.89
CA LEU A 233 15.52 -3.88 7.66
C LEU A 233 16.73 -4.52 6.99
N MET A 234 16.59 -5.74 6.47
CA MET A 234 17.63 -6.41 5.67
C MET A 234 17.97 -5.61 4.41
N LYS A 235 16.96 -5.11 3.68
CA LYS A 235 17.18 -4.26 2.50
C LYS A 235 17.96 -2.99 2.87
N LYS A 236 17.59 -2.33 3.97
CA LYS A 236 18.28 -1.14 4.46
C LYS A 236 19.70 -1.46 4.94
N TYR A 237 19.91 -2.60 5.58
CA TYR A 237 21.22 -3.08 6.02
C TYR A 237 22.15 -3.34 4.82
N PHE A 238 21.67 -4.01 3.77
CA PHE A 238 22.45 -4.23 2.55
C PHE A 238 22.83 -2.92 1.86
N GLN A 239 21.91 -1.95 1.84
CA GLN A 239 22.19 -0.62 1.30
C GLN A 239 23.28 0.08 2.12
N LEU A 240 23.20 0.04 3.44
CA LEU A 240 24.18 0.65 4.33
C LEU A 240 25.56 -0.04 4.24
N LYS A 241 25.59 -1.37 4.08
CA LYS A 241 26.83 -2.12 3.83
C LYS A 241 27.46 -1.74 2.50
N LYS A 242 26.65 -1.55 1.45
CA LYS A 242 27.13 -1.06 0.14
C LYS A 242 27.73 0.35 0.28
N ASP A 243 27.02 1.26 0.95
CA ASP A 243 27.49 2.62 1.19
C ASP A 243 28.80 2.65 2.00
N MET A 244 28.99 1.75 2.97
CA MET A 244 30.23 1.62 3.72
C MET A 244 31.40 1.08 2.88
N VAL A 245 31.15 0.11 1.99
CA VAL A 245 32.17 -0.40 1.06
C VAL A 245 32.56 0.68 0.06
N ASP A 246 31.59 1.45 -0.42
CA ASP A 246 31.83 2.57 -1.34
C ASP A 246 32.55 3.74 -0.64
N ALA A 247 32.32 3.95 0.66
CA ALA A 247 33.05 4.92 1.47
C ALA A 247 34.50 4.47 1.75
N ALA A 248 34.72 3.19 2.08
CA ALA A 248 36.07 2.64 2.30
C ALA A 248 36.93 2.72 1.04
N LYS A 249 36.35 2.45 -0.14
CA LYS A 249 37.03 2.62 -1.44
C LYS A 249 37.42 4.07 -1.75
N LYS A 250 36.78 5.06 -1.12
CA LYS A 250 37.14 6.48 -1.28
C LYS A 250 38.27 6.92 -0.34
N GLU A 251 38.51 6.22 0.75
CA GLU A 251 39.58 6.56 1.71
C GLU A 251 40.94 5.93 1.36
N ASP A 252 40.98 4.91 0.50
CA ASP A 252 42.22 4.23 0.07
C ASP A 252 42.89 4.85 -1.19
N MET A 253 42.44 6.00 -1.68
CA MET A 253 43.19 6.74 -2.71
C MET A 253 44.33 7.53 -2.05
N PRO A 254 45.61 7.22 -2.32
CA PRO A 254 46.73 7.93 -1.72
C PRO A 254 46.74 9.39 -2.18
N ALA A 255 46.93 10.30 -1.23
CA ALA A 255 47.10 11.72 -1.47
C ALA A 255 48.33 11.95 -2.37
N GLU A 256 48.08 12.38 -3.60
CA GLU A 256 49.11 12.62 -4.62
C GLU A 256 49.86 13.93 -4.29
N GLU A 257 51.19 13.83 -4.20
CA GLU A 257 52.11 14.92 -3.91
C GLU A 257 52.05 16.03 -4.97
N VAL A 258 51.99 17.27 -4.50
CA VAL A 258 51.95 18.49 -5.29
C VAL A 258 53.33 18.75 -5.92
N VAL A 259 53.42 18.66 -7.25
CA VAL A 259 54.52 19.20 -8.06
C VAL A 259 54.01 20.39 -8.88
N PRO A 260 54.70 21.56 -8.89
CA PRO A 260 54.20 22.77 -9.54
C PRO A 260 54.57 22.89 -11.03
N GLU A 261 53.62 23.50 -11.76
CA GLU A 261 53.71 24.25 -13.03
C GLU A 261 53.98 23.52 -14.37
N VAL A 262 52.98 23.52 -15.26
CA VAL A 262 53.00 24.19 -16.59
C VAL A 262 51.54 24.53 -16.97
N PRO A 263 51.21 25.74 -17.47
CA PRO A 263 49.86 26.09 -17.91
C PRO A 263 49.57 25.52 -19.30
N VAL A 264 48.63 24.58 -19.38
CA VAL A 264 48.04 24.09 -20.65
C VAL A 264 46.53 24.19 -20.54
N GLU A 265 45.94 24.64 -21.65
CA GLU A 265 44.54 24.97 -21.91
C GLU A 265 43.49 24.09 -21.22
N GLU A 266 42.44 24.78 -20.76
CA GLU A 266 41.19 24.24 -20.23
C GLU A 266 40.56 23.22 -21.19
N VAL A 267 40.62 21.94 -20.80
CA VAL A 267 39.69 20.91 -21.28
C VAL A 267 38.64 20.73 -20.16
N PRO A 268 37.33 20.74 -20.47
CA PRO A 268 36.30 20.65 -19.43
C PRO A 268 36.39 19.30 -18.73
N ALA A 269 36.28 19.32 -17.40
CA ALA A 269 36.19 18.12 -16.58
C ALA A 269 35.03 17.24 -17.05
N ALA A 270 35.36 16.02 -17.49
CA ALA A 270 34.37 15.00 -17.76
C ALA A 270 33.68 14.61 -16.45
N GLU A 271 32.37 14.84 -16.38
CA GLU A 271 31.51 14.27 -15.35
C GLU A 271 31.65 12.75 -15.37
N VAL A 272 32.20 12.18 -14.31
CA VAL A 272 32.17 10.73 -14.07
C VAL A 272 30.72 10.37 -13.74
N ILE A 273 29.97 9.99 -14.78
CA ILE A 273 28.64 9.40 -14.66
C ILE A 273 28.78 8.08 -13.89
N PRO A 274 27.93 7.79 -12.89
CA PRO A 274 27.97 6.50 -12.22
C PRO A 274 27.69 5.40 -13.24
N GLN A 275 28.67 4.53 -13.50
CA GLN A 275 28.44 3.32 -14.29
C GLN A 275 27.30 2.52 -13.62
N PHE A 276 26.25 2.26 -14.39
CA PHE A 276 25.12 1.44 -13.98
C PHE A 276 25.63 0.00 -13.88
N VAL A 277 26.14 -0.39 -12.70
CA VAL A 277 26.52 -1.78 -12.43
C VAL A 277 25.22 -2.56 -12.25
N LEU A 278 24.70 -3.11 -13.35
CA LEU A 278 23.65 -4.13 -13.33
C LEU A 278 24.13 -5.31 -12.48
N SER A 279 23.21 -5.93 -11.75
CA SER A 279 23.58 -7.08 -10.94
C SER A 279 24.03 -8.23 -11.86
N SER A 280 25.03 -9.01 -11.44
CA SER A 280 25.57 -10.11 -12.25
C SER A 280 24.49 -11.12 -12.68
N GLN A 281 23.40 -11.25 -11.93
CA GLN A 281 22.24 -12.09 -12.27
C GLN A 281 21.44 -11.52 -13.45
N GLU A 282 21.15 -10.22 -13.47
CA GLU A 282 20.37 -9.59 -14.56
C GLU A 282 21.10 -9.70 -15.90
N ASN A 283 22.44 -9.68 -15.90
CA ASN A 283 23.25 -9.82 -17.09
C ASN A 283 23.11 -11.22 -17.74
N PHE A 284 23.03 -12.28 -16.92
CA PHE A 284 22.89 -13.65 -17.43
C PHE A 284 21.45 -13.98 -17.87
N GLU A 285 20.44 -13.39 -17.23
CA GLU A 285 19.03 -13.58 -17.62
C GLU A 285 18.74 -13.12 -19.06
N ARG A 286 19.52 -12.15 -19.59
CA ARG A 286 19.45 -11.75 -21.00
C ARG A 286 19.80 -12.89 -21.94
N LEU A 287 20.84 -13.68 -21.64
CA LEU A 287 21.21 -14.86 -22.43
C LEU A 287 20.11 -15.92 -22.40
N ARG A 288 19.53 -16.23 -21.23
CA ARG A 288 18.41 -17.18 -21.15
C ARG A 288 17.22 -16.72 -21.99
N SER A 289 16.88 -15.43 -21.92
CA SER A 289 15.83 -14.84 -22.74
C SER A 289 16.17 -14.91 -24.24
N TYR A 290 17.43 -14.72 -24.60
CA TYR A 290 17.90 -14.82 -25.99
C TYR A 290 17.85 -16.25 -26.53
N LEU A 291 18.31 -17.23 -25.74
CA LEU A 291 18.20 -18.66 -26.06
C LEU A 291 16.73 -19.08 -26.27
N ALA A 292 15.79 -18.55 -25.45
CA ALA A 292 14.37 -18.84 -25.57
C ALA A 292 13.69 -18.19 -26.79
N THR A 293 14.11 -16.97 -27.16
CA THR A 293 13.44 -16.18 -28.22
C THR A 293 14.09 -16.31 -29.60
N GLN A 294 15.41 -16.51 -29.67
CA GLN A 294 16.22 -16.60 -30.88
C GLN A 294 17.29 -17.72 -30.77
N PRO A 295 16.88 -19.00 -30.61
CA PRO A 295 17.79 -20.09 -30.31
C PRO A 295 18.87 -20.32 -31.37
N LYS A 296 18.59 -20.04 -32.64
CA LYS A 296 19.54 -20.24 -33.74
C LYS A 296 20.69 -19.22 -33.70
N ASP A 297 20.36 -17.96 -33.42
CA ASP A 297 21.34 -16.87 -33.42
C ASP A 297 22.19 -16.92 -32.15
N ALA A 298 21.56 -17.24 -31.00
CA ALA A 298 22.25 -17.55 -29.76
C ALA A 298 23.23 -18.73 -29.94
N MET A 299 22.83 -19.78 -30.67
CA MET A 299 23.72 -20.90 -30.97
C MET A 299 24.91 -20.48 -31.84
N LEU A 300 24.69 -19.64 -32.86
CA LEU A 300 25.76 -19.15 -33.72
C LEU A 300 26.77 -18.31 -32.91
N MET A 301 26.28 -17.46 -32.02
CA MET A 301 27.12 -16.68 -31.10
C MET A 301 28.00 -17.58 -30.23
N ILE A 302 27.41 -18.63 -29.62
CA ILE A 302 28.17 -19.57 -28.79
C ILE A 302 29.19 -20.36 -29.62
N LYS A 303 28.85 -20.78 -30.84
CA LYS A 303 29.82 -21.41 -31.76
C LYS A 303 30.99 -20.49 -32.08
N ASN A 304 30.73 -19.19 -32.25
CA ASN A 304 31.79 -18.21 -32.45
C ASN A 304 32.68 -18.09 -31.21
N TRP A 305 32.12 -18.16 -30.00
CA TRP A 305 32.91 -18.19 -28.76
C TRP A 305 33.76 -19.45 -28.64
N ILE A 306 33.23 -20.63 -28.97
CA ILE A 306 33.96 -21.91 -28.95
C ILE A 306 35.15 -21.88 -29.92
N ASN A 307 34.95 -21.30 -31.10
CA ASN A 307 35.99 -21.20 -32.13
C ASN A 307 36.97 -20.04 -31.89
N SER A 308 36.73 -19.21 -30.87
CA SER A 308 37.56 -18.05 -30.54
C SER A 308 38.52 -18.38 -29.40
N SER A 309 39.78 -17.98 -29.58
CA SER A 309 40.82 -18.07 -28.55
C SER A 309 40.82 -16.89 -27.56
N ASN A 310 39.72 -16.13 -27.47
CA ASN A 310 39.62 -14.97 -26.58
C ASN A 310 39.27 -15.44 -25.15
N ASP A 311 40.07 -15.02 -24.16
CA ASP A 311 39.87 -15.37 -22.75
C ASP A 311 38.46 -15.03 -22.26
N ASN A 312 37.87 -13.90 -22.68
CA ASN A 312 36.52 -13.51 -22.30
C ASN A 312 35.45 -14.47 -22.85
N ASN A 313 35.66 -15.02 -24.05
CA ASN A 313 34.78 -16.03 -24.64
C ASN A 313 34.88 -17.34 -23.85
N GLN A 314 36.09 -17.71 -23.41
CA GLN A 314 36.28 -18.90 -22.57
C GLN A 314 35.63 -18.73 -21.19
N LEU A 315 35.75 -17.55 -20.57
CA LEU A 315 35.06 -17.22 -19.34
C LEU A 315 33.54 -17.28 -19.50
N ALA A 316 32.99 -16.75 -20.60
CA ALA A 316 31.57 -16.83 -20.90
C ALA A 316 31.08 -18.29 -21.06
N LEU A 317 31.83 -19.14 -21.76
CA LEU A 317 31.51 -20.55 -21.92
C LEU A 317 31.50 -21.31 -20.58
N ARG A 318 32.41 -20.98 -19.65
CA ARG A 318 32.40 -21.53 -18.29
C ARG A 318 31.21 -21.02 -17.48
N ALA A 319 30.91 -19.73 -17.56
CA ALA A 319 29.77 -19.14 -16.87
C ALA A 319 28.44 -19.72 -17.35
N ILE A 320 28.30 -20.04 -18.63
CA ILE A 320 27.15 -20.77 -19.19
C ILE A 320 27.02 -22.15 -18.53
N ALA A 321 28.10 -22.93 -18.53
CA ALA A 321 28.10 -24.28 -17.96
C ALA A 321 27.79 -24.28 -16.45
N GLN A 322 28.20 -23.25 -15.73
CA GLN A 322 27.98 -23.12 -14.28
C GLN A 322 26.57 -22.63 -13.93
N GLN A 323 25.91 -21.83 -14.78
CA GLN A 323 24.64 -21.16 -14.46
C GLN A 323 23.41 -21.72 -15.20
N LEU A 324 23.57 -22.39 -16.34
CA LEU A 324 22.45 -23.08 -16.99
C LEU A 324 22.11 -24.37 -16.25
N THR A 325 20.83 -24.75 -16.29
CA THR A 325 20.37 -26.06 -15.83
C THR A 325 20.80 -27.17 -16.81
N ASP A 326 20.82 -28.42 -16.35
CA ASP A 326 21.17 -29.57 -17.19
C ASP A 326 20.28 -29.67 -18.44
N GLU A 327 18.98 -29.37 -18.32
CA GLU A 327 18.03 -29.37 -19.44
C GLU A 327 18.38 -28.30 -20.49
N GLU A 328 18.69 -27.08 -20.04
CA GLU A 328 19.11 -25.97 -20.90
C GLU A 328 20.44 -26.31 -21.61
N LEU A 329 21.40 -26.88 -20.89
CA LEU A 329 22.69 -27.33 -21.45
C LEU A 329 22.52 -28.44 -22.47
N ILE A 330 21.67 -29.44 -22.20
CA ILE A 330 21.39 -30.52 -23.17
C ILE A 330 20.81 -29.94 -24.46
N SER A 331 19.85 -29.01 -24.36
CA SER A 331 19.28 -28.34 -25.53
C SER A 331 20.36 -27.60 -26.32
N LEU A 332 21.28 -26.94 -25.62
CA LEU A 332 22.36 -26.17 -26.23
C LEU A 332 23.40 -27.09 -26.89
N PHE A 333 23.84 -28.16 -26.20
CA PHE A 333 24.74 -29.15 -26.77
C PHE A 333 24.16 -29.87 -27.98
N SER A 334 22.83 -30.05 -28.06
CA SER A 334 22.18 -30.63 -29.24
C SER A 334 22.43 -29.82 -30.54
N GLY A 335 22.73 -28.52 -30.42
CA GLY A 335 23.09 -27.66 -31.54
C GLY A 335 24.58 -27.68 -31.93
N LEU A 336 25.44 -28.32 -31.11
CA LEU A 336 26.89 -28.41 -31.30
C LEU A 336 27.32 -29.77 -31.85
N ASN A 337 28.33 -29.76 -32.72
CA ASN A 337 28.97 -30.98 -33.23
C ASN A 337 30.01 -31.54 -32.23
N ASP A 338 30.47 -32.77 -32.45
CA ASP A 338 31.37 -33.46 -31.52
C ASP A 338 32.69 -32.72 -31.27
N HIS A 339 33.23 -32.07 -32.31
CA HIS A 339 34.45 -31.27 -32.18
C HIS A 339 34.23 -30.01 -31.34
N GLU A 340 33.14 -29.28 -31.58
CA GLU A 340 32.76 -28.09 -30.78
C GLU A 340 32.55 -28.46 -29.30
N ARG A 341 31.96 -29.63 -29.03
CA ARG A 341 31.76 -30.15 -27.67
C ARG A 341 33.09 -30.49 -27.00
N GLU A 342 34.02 -31.10 -27.72
CA GLU A 342 35.36 -31.40 -27.22
C GLU A 342 36.16 -30.13 -26.92
N VAL A 343 36.09 -29.13 -27.79
CA VAL A 343 36.73 -27.82 -27.59
C VAL A 343 36.12 -27.10 -26.40
N TRP A 344 34.80 -27.08 -26.23
CA TRP A 344 34.19 -26.48 -25.04
C TRP A 344 34.58 -27.26 -23.78
N SER A 345 34.48 -28.59 -23.80
CA SER A 345 34.79 -29.43 -22.64
C SER A 345 36.23 -29.28 -22.16
N SER A 346 37.20 -29.12 -23.08
CA SER A 346 38.61 -28.90 -22.71
C SER A 346 38.87 -27.55 -22.06
N ASN A 347 37.93 -26.60 -22.19
CA ASN A 347 38.02 -25.28 -21.58
C ASN A 347 37.26 -25.17 -20.26
N LEU A 348 36.57 -26.21 -19.78
CA LEU A 348 35.78 -26.19 -18.53
C LEU A 348 36.61 -26.44 -17.25
N ASP A 349 37.93 -26.30 -17.32
CA ASP A 349 38.79 -26.50 -16.17
C ASP A 349 38.58 -25.39 -15.13
N ASN A 350 37.98 -25.79 -14.00
CA ASN A 350 37.68 -25.02 -12.79
C ASN A 350 36.39 -24.18 -12.80
N TYR A 351 35.76 -24.11 -11.62
CA TYR A 351 34.66 -23.19 -11.35
C TYR A 351 35.15 -21.75 -11.38
N LEU A 352 34.31 -20.85 -11.91
CA LEU A 352 34.56 -19.42 -11.82
C LEU A 352 34.28 -18.95 -10.39
N ASP A 353 35.20 -18.16 -9.84
CA ASP A 353 34.94 -17.37 -8.64
C ASP A 353 33.96 -16.22 -8.93
N ASP A 354 33.49 -15.54 -7.88
CA ASP A 354 32.46 -14.51 -8.01
C ASP A 354 32.89 -13.32 -8.90
N GLU A 355 34.19 -12.99 -8.94
CA GLU A 355 34.74 -11.90 -9.75
C GLU A 355 34.78 -12.26 -11.23
N ASN A 356 35.34 -13.43 -11.57
CA ASN A 356 35.38 -13.91 -12.95
C ASN A 356 33.98 -14.25 -13.47
N LEU A 357 33.07 -14.73 -12.62
CA LEU A 357 31.68 -14.94 -12.98
C LEU A 357 30.97 -13.63 -13.31
N ALA A 358 31.24 -12.55 -12.57
CA ALA A 358 30.69 -11.24 -12.86
C ALA A 358 31.20 -10.68 -14.20
N LEU A 359 32.50 -10.81 -14.47
CA LEU A 359 33.11 -10.41 -15.75
C LEU A 359 32.55 -11.23 -16.93
N ALA A 360 32.43 -12.55 -16.75
CA ALA A 360 31.84 -13.43 -17.75
C ALA A 360 30.39 -13.05 -18.05
N ASN A 361 29.58 -12.78 -17.02
CA ASN A 361 28.18 -12.37 -17.20
C ASN A 361 28.07 -11.02 -17.90
N GLN A 362 28.96 -10.07 -17.60
CA GLN A 362 29.01 -8.80 -18.32
C GLN A 362 29.32 -9.03 -19.81
N HIS A 363 30.36 -9.82 -20.13
CA HIS A 363 30.73 -10.13 -21.51
C HIS A 363 29.60 -10.86 -22.27
N ILE A 364 28.95 -11.85 -21.63
CA ILE A 364 27.77 -12.53 -22.16
C ILE A 364 26.67 -11.52 -22.51
N SER A 365 26.36 -10.60 -21.60
CA SER A 365 25.33 -9.59 -21.81
C SER A 365 25.67 -8.68 -22.99
N GLU A 366 26.90 -8.20 -23.08
CA GLU A 366 27.38 -7.33 -24.17
C GLU A 366 27.30 -8.04 -25.54
N GLU A 367 27.70 -9.30 -25.61
CA GLU A 367 27.66 -10.07 -26.86
C GLU A 367 26.23 -10.47 -27.26
N VAL A 368 25.36 -10.82 -26.32
CA VAL A 368 23.92 -11.03 -26.59
C VAL A 368 23.30 -9.76 -27.16
N VAL A 369 23.64 -8.60 -26.58
CA VAL A 369 23.24 -7.29 -27.05
C VAL A 369 23.73 -7.01 -28.47
N ARG A 370 25.01 -7.30 -28.77
CA ARG A 370 25.59 -7.19 -30.12
C ARG A 370 25.01 -8.19 -31.10
N ALA A 371 24.55 -9.35 -30.66
CA ALA A 371 23.89 -10.32 -31.53
C ALA A 371 22.45 -9.90 -31.86
N MET A 372 21.78 -9.19 -30.94
CA MET A 372 20.43 -8.65 -31.14
C MET A 372 20.39 -7.42 -32.07
N ILE A 373 21.47 -6.63 -32.14
CA ILE A 373 21.57 -5.39 -32.93
C ILE A 373 22.74 -5.51 -33.88
N ASP A 374 22.55 -5.26 -35.18
CA ASP A 374 23.59 -5.34 -36.23
C ASP A 374 24.97 -4.84 -35.73
N PRO A 375 25.91 -5.76 -35.41
CA PRO A 375 27.04 -5.51 -34.48
C PRO A 375 28.04 -4.48 -34.99
N ASP A 376 28.03 -4.20 -36.29
CA ASP A 376 28.98 -3.28 -36.91
C ASP A 376 28.58 -1.81 -36.75
N LYS A 377 27.33 -1.50 -36.36
CA LYS A 377 26.78 -0.13 -36.48
C LYS A 377 26.58 0.62 -35.17
N VAL A 378 26.45 -0.06 -34.03
CA VAL A 378 26.19 0.60 -32.74
C VAL A 378 27.15 0.09 -31.66
N LYS A 379 28.06 0.97 -31.20
CA LYS A 379 29.04 0.66 -30.15
C LYS A 379 28.59 1.09 -28.75
N ASP A 380 27.56 1.92 -28.63
CA ASP A 380 27.09 2.49 -27.36
C ASP A 380 26.11 1.52 -26.65
N ILE A 381 26.62 0.79 -25.65
CA ILE A 381 25.86 -0.21 -24.87
C ILE A 381 24.61 0.40 -24.22
N GLU A 382 24.70 1.63 -23.69
CA GLU A 382 23.56 2.27 -23.03
C GLU A 382 22.46 2.61 -24.03
N LEU A 383 22.81 2.99 -25.26
CA LEU A 383 21.82 3.20 -26.31
C LEU A 383 21.08 1.90 -26.63
N ILE A 384 21.81 0.79 -26.71
CA ILE A 384 21.22 -0.52 -26.97
C ILE A 384 20.24 -0.90 -25.85
N ASP A 385 20.65 -0.74 -24.59
CA ASP A 385 19.78 -1.00 -23.44
C ASP A 385 18.50 -0.14 -23.47
N LEU A 386 18.60 1.12 -23.89
CA LEU A 386 17.42 2.00 -24.06
C LEU A 386 16.50 1.53 -25.19
N VAL A 387 17.07 1.07 -26.32
CA VAL A 387 16.31 0.58 -27.48
C VAL A 387 15.59 -0.73 -27.15
N ILE A 388 16.30 -1.69 -26.52
CA ILE A 388 15.73 -2.99 -26.16
C ILE A 388 14.74 -2.85 -24.99
N GLY A 389 15.06 -2.00 -24.02
CA GLY A 389 14.26 -1.80 -22.80
C GLY A 389 13.00 -0.96 -23.00
N LEU A 390 12.74 -0.42 -24.20
CA LEU A 390 11.58 0.44 -24.45
C LEU A 390 10.28 -0.38 -24.44
N PRO A 391 9.33 -0.11 -23.52
CA PRO A 391 8.04 -0.79 -23.52
C PRO A 391 7.28 -0.56 -24.84
N LEU A 392 6.58 -1.58 -25.33
CA LEU A 392 5.92 -1.55 -26.65
C LEU A 392 5.00 -0.33 -26.84
N ASP A 393 4.29 0.08 -25.80
CA ASP A 393 3.33 1.21 -25.84
C ASP A 393 4.05 2.55 -25.99
N ILE A 394 5.22 2.69 -25.35
CA ILE A 394 6.07 3.85 -25.48
C ILE A 394 6.75 3.84 -26.85
N ALA A 395 7.19 2.67 -27.32
CA ALA A 395 7.79 2.50 -28.65
C ALA A 395 6.81 2.91 -29.76
N CYS A 396 5.54 2.48 -29.69
CA CYS A 396 4.52 2.86 -30.67
C CYS A 396 4.31 4.38 -30.71
N ARG A 397 4.24 5.04 -29.55
CA ARG A 397 4.12 6.51 -29.50
C ARG A 397 5.38 7.20 -30.00
N TYR A 398 6.55 6.68 -29.63
CA TYR A 398 7.84 7.26 -30.01
C TYR A 398 8.00 7.30 -31.53
N VAL A 399 7.72 6.20 -32.24
CA VAL A 399 7.88 6.13 -33.70
C VAL A 399 6.88 7.02 -34.45
N VAL A 400 5.75 7.36 -33.83
CA VAL A 400 4.74 8.26 -34.40
C VAL A 400 5.05 9.73 -34.10
N GLU A 401 5.40 10.05 -32.85
CA GLU A 401 5.61 11.42 -32.38
C GLU A 401 6.98 11.99 -32.78
N LYS A 402 8.01 11.14 -32.85
CA LYS A 402 9.41 11.55 -33.08
C LYS A 402 9.90 11.04 -34.42
N VAL A 403 9.30 11.50 -35.51
CA VAL A 403 9.54 10.98 -36.88
C VAL A 403 11.01 10.66 -37.18
N GLU A 404 11.93 11.62 -37.05
CA GLU A 404 13.35 11.39 -37.40
C GLU A 404 14.05 10.37 -36.50
N SER A 405 13.84 10.46 -35.18
CA SER A 405 14.44 9.49 -34.23
C SER A 405 13.73 8.14 -34.25
N GLY A 406 12.45 8.13 -34.62
CA GLY A 406 11.62 6.94 -34.82
C GLY A 406 12.14 6.09 -35.98
N LYS A 407 12.59 6.71 -37.08
CA LYS A 407 13.26 6.00 -38.20
C LYS A 407 14.51 5.27 -37.72
N VAL A 408 15.35 5.95 -36.93
CA VAL A 408 16.56 5.37 -36.35
C VAL A 408 16.17 4.19 -35.46
N TYR A 409 15.22 4.38 -34.54
CA TYR A 409 14.74 3.33 -33.64
C TYR A 409 14.23 2.10 -34.41
N MET A 410 13.38 2.29 -35.43
CA MET A 410 12.85 1.18 -36.25
C MET A 410 13.92 0.39 -36.99
N ASN A 411 15.05 1.02 -37.32
CA ASN A 411 16.19 0.37 -37.98
C ASN A 411 17.20 -0.26 -36.99
N LEU A 412 17.05 -0.02 -35.68
CA LEU A 412 17.90 -0.60 -34.64
C LEU A 412 17.24 -1.78 -33.91
N ILE A 413 15.91 -1.87 -33.93
CA ILE A 413 15.16 -2.95 -33.26
C ILE A 413 15.06 -4.22 -34.09
N THR A 414 14.76 -5.33 -33.42
CA THR A 414 14.60 -6.63 -34.07
C THR A 414 13.35 -6.70 -34.96
N PRO A 415 13.33 -7.55 -36.01
CA PRO A 415 12.13 -7.75 -36.84
C PRO A 415 10.88 -8.13 -36.04
N GLN A 416 11.04 -8.88 -34.94
CA GLN A 416 9.94 -9.26 -34.05
C GLN A 416 9.33 -8.04 -33.35
N GLN A 417 10.14 -7.09 -32.90
CA GLN A 417 9.66 -5.83 -32.31
C GLN A 417 8.99 -4.95 -33.37
N ILE A 418 9.55 -4.88 -34.59
CA ILE A 418 8.91 -4.20 -35.73
C ILE A 418 7.50 -4.76 -35.94
N THR A 419 7.35 -6.08 -36.07
CA THR A 419 6.03 -6.71 -36.25
C THR A 419 5.05 -6.35 -35.13
N LYS A 420 5.50 -6.36 -33.86
CA LYS A 420 4.65 -5.98 -32.71
C LYS A 420 4.20 -4.53 -32.77
N ILE A 421 5.07 -3.60 -33.15
CA ILE A 421 4.75 -2.18 -33.31
C ILE A 421 3.75 -2.01 -34.45
N MET A 422 4.04 -2.60 -35.61
CA MET A 422 3.21 -2.50 -36.82
C MET A 422 1.79 -3.03 -36.60
N ASN A 423 1.63 -4.14 -35.86
CA ASN A 423 0.33 -4.72 -35.56
C ASN A 423 -0.49 -3.89 -34.56
N ARG A 424 0.14 -3.00 -33.80
CA ARG A 424 -0.54 -2.17 -32.78
C ARG A 424 -0.90 -0.78 -33.29
N LEU A 425 -0.17 -0.28 -34.28
CA LEU A 425 -0.46 1.00 -34.91
C LEU A 425 -1.67 0.89 -35.85
N PRO A 426 -2.54 1.92 -35.91
CA PRO A 426 -3.52 2.05 -36.97
C PRO A 426 -2.86 2.03 -38.35
N GLU A 427 -3.55 1.46 -39.35
CA GLU A 427 -3.01 1.23 -40.70
C GLU A 427 -2.34 2.47 -41.33
N HIS A 428 -2.95 3.65 -41.17
CA HIS A 428 -2.39 4.90 -41.70
C HIS A 428 -1.05 5.29 -41.02
N GLN A 429 -0.94 5.14 -39.69
CA GLN A 429 0.28 5.43 -38.94
C GLN A 429 1.36 4.42 -39.25
N ALA A 430 0.99 3.13 -39.33
CA ALA A 430 1.85 2.04 -39.76
C ALA A 430 2.50 2.34 -41.11
N ASN A 431 1.70 2.73 -42.11
CA ASN A 431 2.21 3.08 -43.45
C ASN A 431 3.18 4.27 -43.42
N THR A 432 2.88 5.31 -42.63
CA THR A 432 3.78 6.46 -42.46
C THR A 432 5.11 6.05 -41.80
N VAL A 433 5.06 5.27 -40.71
CA VAL A 433 6.25 4.78 -40.01
C VAL A 433 7.11 3.91 -40.94
N LEU A 434 6.50 3.00 -41.71
CA LEU A 434 7.19 2.18 -42.69
C LEU A 434 7.86 3.02 -43.78
N ALA A 435 7.12 3.93 -44.42
CA ALA A 435 7.66 4.78 -45.49
C ALA A 435 8.86 5.60 -45.00
N ASN A 436 8.74 6.19 -43.82
CA ASN A 436 9.81 6.95 -43.19
C ASN A 436 11.03 6.07 -42.86
N SER A 437 10.82 4.85 -42.36
CA SER A 437 11.89 3.95 -41.94
C SER A 437 12.65 3.35 -43.13
N LEU A 438 11.98 3.18 -44.28
CA LEU A 438 12.59 2.69 -45.53
C LEU A 438 13.51 3.72 -46.19
N ASP A 439 13.25 5.01 -45.98
CA ASP A 439 14.08 6.13 -46.49
C ASP A 439 15.35 6.36 -45.65
N PHE A 440 15.54 5.57 -44.58
CA PHE A 440 16.65 5.73 -43.67
C PHE A 440 17.99 5.27 -44.28
N ASN A 441 19.00 6.12 -44.17
CA ASN A 441 20.37 5.82 -44.58
C ASN A 441 21.32 5.93 -43.39
N PHE A 442 22.09 4.87 -43.14
CA PHE A 442 23.07 4.81 -42.04
C PHE A 442 24.30 5.70 -42.26
N VAL A 443 24.54 6.18 -43.49
CA VAL A 443 25.69 7.03 -43.80
C VAL A 443 25.54 8.38 -43.10
N GLY A 444 26.39 8.63 -42.09
CA GLY A 444 26.39 9.87 -41.29
C GLY A 444 25.65 9.80 -39.96
N VAL A 445 25.11 8.63 -39.58
CA VAL A 445 24.33 8.47 -38.34
C VAL A 445 25.22 8.20 -37.12
N GLU A 446 26.48 7.81 -37.29
CA GLU A 446 27.40 7.59 -36.15
C GLU A 446 27.51 8.83 -35.25
N ASP A 447 27.58 10.03 -35.85
CA ASP A 447 27.57 11.31 -35.11
C ASP A 447 26.17 11.63 -34.55
N GLY A 448 25.11 11.11 -35.17
CA GLY A 448 23.72 11.30 -34.80
C GLY A 448 23.23 10.44 -33.63
N PHE A 449 23.94 9.36 -33.28
CA PHE A 449 23.50 8.45 -32.21
C PHE A 449 23.44 9.12 -30.83
N GLN A 450 24.30 10.10 -30.55
CA GLN A 450 24.21 10.87 -29.30
C GLN A 450 22.93 11.71 -29.24
N GLY A 451 22.53 12.33 -30.37
CA GLY A 451 21.28 13.06 -30.48
C GLY A 451 20.06 12.16 -30.33
N PHE A 452 20.07 11.01 -31.01
CA PHE A 452 19.04 9.98 -30.90
C PHE A 452 18.91 9.45 -29.46
N LYS A 453 20.03 9.09 -28.82
CA LYS A 453 20.09 8.62 -27.43
C LYS A 453 19.50 9.64 -26.47
N LYS A 454 19.86 10.92 -26.63
CA LYS A 454 19.31 12.02 -25.82
C LYS A 454 17.80 12.18 -26.04
N ASP A 455 17.34 12.21 -27.28
CA ASP A 455 15.90 12.33 -27.58
C ASP A 455 15.11 11.15 -27.01
N LEU A 456 15.63 9.93 -27.12
CA LEU A 456 15.03 8.73 -26.55
C LEU A 456 14.98 8.79 -25.01
N LYS A 457 16.06 9.22 -24.35
CA LYS A 457 16.09 9.43 -22.89
C LYS A 457 15.06 10.48 -22.45
N ASP A 458 15.04 11.62 -23.13
CA ASP A 458 14.13 12.73 -22.82
C ASP A 458 12.66 12.30 -23.03
N PHE A 459 12.39 11.52 -24.08
CA PHE A 459 11.07 10.97 -24.34
C PHE A 459 10.65 9.96 -23.25
N ILE A 460 11.52 9.02 -22.88
CA ILE A 460 11.26 8.06 -21.80
C ILE A 460 11.05 8.81 -20.47
N ALA A 461 11.83 9.84 -20.18
CA ALA A 461 11.68 10.64 -18.97
C ALA A 461 10.36 11.42 -18.94
N ALA A 462 9.91 11.93 -20.09
CA ALA A 462 8.62 12.59 -20.23
C ALA A 462 7.44 11.61 -20.05
N GLN A 463 7.60 10.37 -20.50
CA GLN A 463 6.56 9.33 -20.45
C GLN A 463 6.58 8.50 -19.16
N LYS A 464 7.70 8.47 -18.42
CA LYS A 464 7.77 7.79 -17.11
C LYS A 464 6.74 8.43 -16.19
N GLN A 465 5.71 7.64 -15.85
CA GLN A 465 4.73 8.04 -14.85
C GLN A 465 5.47 8.53 -13.61
N ARG A 466 5.25 9.80 -13.27
CA ARG A 466 5.83 10.36 -12.05
C ARG A 466 5.32 9.49 -10.90
N PRO A 467 6.19 8.97 -10.01
CA PRO A 467 5.77 8.10 -8.89
C PRO A 467 4.68 8.72 -8.01
N PHE A 468 4.56 10.05 -8.06
CA PHE A 468 3.49 10.80 -7.41
C PHE A 468 2.12 10.52 -8.03
N ASN A 469 2.01 10.43 -9.36
CA ASN A 469 0.75 10.21 -10.06
C ASN A 469 0.17 8.83 -9.71
N SER A 470 0.99 7.78 -9.79
CA SER A 470 0.54 6.41 -9.46
C SER A 470 0.08 6.30 -8.00
N LYS A 471 0.83 6.88 -7.06
CA LYS A 471 0.44 6.93 -5.63
C LYS A 471 -0.85 7.70 -5.41
N ILE A 472 -1.03 8.82 -6.11
CA ILE A 472 -2.25 9.61 -6.02
C ILE A 472 -3.46 8.84 -6.55
N MET A 473 -3.33 8.13 -7.67
CA MET A 473 -4.43 7.31 -8.20
C MET A 473 -4.83 6.20 -7.23
N GLN A 474 -3.87 5.60 -6.53
CA GLN A 474 -4.14 4.59 -5.51
C GLN A 474 -4.88 5.17 -4.30
N MET A 475 -4.71 6.46 -4.01
CA MET A 475 -5.32 7.13 -2.87
C MET A 475 -6.63 7.85 -3.21
N VAL A 476 -7.03 7.92 -4.49
CA VAL A 476 -8.19 8.74 -4.89
C VAL A 476 -9.48 8.25 -4.24
N GLY A 477 -9.61 6.94 -4.01
CA GLY A 477 -10.75 6.35 -3.33
C GLY A 477 -10.94 6.87 -1.90
N ASP A 478 -9.86 7.31 -1.23
CA ASP A 478 -9.91 7.81 0.14
C ASP A 478 -10.23 9.31 0.23
N PHE A 479 -10.17 10.03 -0.88
CA PHE A 479 -10.36 11.47 -0.91
C PHE A 479 -11.82 11.84 -0.69
N ASN A 480 -12.04 13.03 -0.13
CA ASN A 480 -13.37 13.63 -0.11
C ASN A 480 -13.70 14.17 -1.52
N PRO A 481 -14.98 14.37 -1.86
CA PRO A 481 -15.41 14.79 -3.19
C PRO A 481 -14.69 16.02 -3.74
N LEU A 482 -14.45 17.02 -2.89
CA LEU A 482 -13.76 18.26 -3.29
C LEU A 482 -12.31 18.00 -3.74
N LYS A 483 -11.57 17.19 -2.97
CA LYS A 483 -10.19 16.83 -3.32
C LYS A 483 -10.13 15.92 -4.52
N GLU A 484 -11.11 15.03 -4.65
CA GLU A 484 -11.27 14.16 -5.82
C GLU A 484 -11.47 14.99 -7.09
N SER A 485 -12.46 15.90 -7.10
CA SER A 485 -12.75 16.79 -8.24
C SER A 485 -11.54 17.66 -8.61
N LEU A 486 -10.86 18.22 -7.61
CA LEU A 486 -9.62 19.00 -7.81
C LEU A 486 -8.53 18.14 -8.47
N LEU A 487 -8.34 16.91 -8.00
CA LEU A 487 -7.36 16.00 -8.54
C LEU A 487 -7.67 15.67 -10.01
N TYR A 488 -8.89 15.25 -10.32
CA TYR A 488 -9.29 14.93 -11.69
C TYR A 488 -9.14 16.14 -12.64
N THR A 489 -9.43 17.34 -12.16
CA THR A 489 -9.18 18.59 -12.90
C THR A 489 -7.67 18.78 -13.18
N PHE A 490 -6.79 18.51 -12.21
CA PHE A 490 -5.34 18.60 -12.43
C PHE A 490 -4.82 17.53 -13.40
N LEU A 491 -5.37 16.32 -13.34
CA LEU A 491 -5.01 15.23 -14.25
C LEU A 491 -5.42 15.55 -15.69
N ALA A 492 -6.63 16.07 -15.88
CA ALA A 492 -7.11 16.53 -17.18
C ALA A 492 -6.21 17.65 -17.75
N LYS A 493 -5.85 18.65 -16.93
CA LYS A 493 -4.91 19.72 -17.34
C LYS A 493 -3.50 19.22 -17.66
N SER A 494 -3.09 18.11 -17.06
CA SER A 494 -1.76 17.51 -17.27
C SER A 494 -1.71 16.57 -18.47
N GLY A 495 -2.83 16.38 -19.19
CA GLY A 495 -2.91 15.48 -20.35
C GLY A 495 -2.88 13.99 -20.00
N LEU A 496 -3.13 13.62 -18.74
CA LEU A 496 -3.10 12.24 -18.25
C LEU A 496 -4.47 11.57 -18.39
N GLN A 497 -5.07 11.65 -19.59
CA GLN A 497 -6.45 11.21 -19.81
C GLN A 497 -6.64 9.70 -19.61
N GLU A 498 -5.66 8.89 -20.00
CA GLU A 498 -5.75 7.43 -19.87
C GLU A 498 -5.69 6.97 -18.41
N GLU A 499 -4.75 7.51 -17.62
CA GLU A 499 -4.67 7.23 -16.19
C GLU A 499 -5.90 7.75 -15.45
N MET A 500 -6.39 8.92 -15.85
CA MET A 500 -7.61 9.51 -15.33
C MET A 500 -8.81 8.58 -15.57
N LEU A 501 -8.98 8.08 -16.79
CA LEU A 501 -10.04 7.14 -17.15
C LEU A 501 -9.94 5.84 -16.35
N LYS A 502 -8.75 5.25 -16.29
CA LYS A 502 -8.51 4.03 -15.51
C LYS A 502 -8.86 4.23 -14.03
N SER A 503 -8.43 5.36 -13.47
CA SER A 503 -8.69 5.71 -12.07
C SER A 503 -10.18 5.96 -11.81
N ALA A 504 -10.86 6.67 -12.72
CA ALA A 504 -12.27 6.98 -12.59
C ALA A 504 -13.16 5.74 -12.75
N LYS A 505 -12.80 4.80 -13.64
CA LYS A 505 -13.49 3.51 -13.73
C LYS A 505 -13.34 2.68 -12.46
N ALA A 506 -12.14 2.67 -11.87
CA ALA A 506 -11.87 1.91 -10.65
C ALA A 506 -12.52 2.51 -9.39
N ASN A 507 -12.63 3.84 -9.32
CA ASN A 507 -13.05 4.53 -8.10
C ASN A 507 -14.37 5.29 -8.21
N ILE A 508 -14.95 5.49 -9.40
CA ILE A 508 -16.25 6.17 -9.62
C ILE A 508 -16.37 7.48 -8.83
N PRO A 509 -15.88 8.60 -9.38
CA PRO A 509 -15.82 9.87 -8.68
C PRO A 509 -17.19 10.41 -8.29
N PHE A 510 -17.28 11.19 -7.21
CA PHE A 510 -18.56 11.76 -6.75
C PHE A 510 -19.29 12.54 -7.85
N ASP A 511 -18.58 13.36 -8.61
CA ASP A 511 -19.16 14.14 -9.73
C ASP A 511 -19.74 13.23 -10.83
N CYS A 512 -19.23 12.00 -10.97
CA CYS A 512 -19.77 10.99 -11.87
C CYS A 512 -21.03 10.33 -11.28
N ILE A 513 -21.10 10.13 -9.96
CA ILE A 513 -22.28 9.54 -9.28
C ILE A 513 -23.53 10.39 -9.53
N VAL A 514 -23.39 11.71 -9.49
CA VAL A 514 -24.50 12.66 -9.74
C VAL A 514 -25.00 12.58 -11.19
N ARG A 515 -24.19 12.07 -12.11
CA ARG A 515 -24.51 11.92 -13.55
C ARG A 515 -24.93 10.52 -13.95
N LEU A 516 -25.06 9.59 -12.99
CA LEU A 516 -25.53 8.26 -13.30
C LEU A 516 -26.96 8.30 -13.85
N PRO A 517 -27.35 7.34 -14.71
CA PRO A 517 -28.73 7.15 -15.13
C PRO A 517 -29.71 7.17 -13.94
N LYS A 518 -30.89 7.77 -14.14
CA LYS A 518 -31.87 7.97 -13.05
C LYS A 518 -32.35 6.66 -12.46
N GLU A 519 -32.41 5.62 -13.28
CA GLU A 519 -32.75 4.25 -12.92
C GLU A 519 -31.73 3.69 -11.92
N ILE A 520 -30.43 3.86 -12.19
CA ILE A 520 -29.35 3.44 -11.29
C ILE A 520 -29.41 4.25 -9.99
N ILE A 521 -29.62 5.57 -10.06
CA ILE A 521 -29.76 6.41 -8.87
C ILE A 521 -30.95 5.98 -8.03
N LYS A 522 -32.08 5.64 -8.67
CA LYS A 522 -33.28 5.16 -7.99
C LYS A 522 -33.01 3.86 -7.24
N ASP A 523 -32.40 2.87 -7.89
CA ASP A 523 -32.13 1.58 -7.29
C ASP A 523 -31.09 1.69 -6.16
N LEU A 524 -30.03 2.48 -6.39
CA LEU A 524 -29.03 2.82 -5.38
C LEU A 524 -29.67 3.46 -4.15
N MET A 525 -30.52 4.47 -4.36
CA MET A 525 -31.19 5.17 -3.27
C MET A 525 -32.16 4.25 -2.56
N GLN A 526 -32.91 3.38 -3.27
CA GLN A 526 -33.79 2.36 -2.67
C GLN A 526 -33.03 1.41 -1.75
N ALA A 527 -31.87 0.93 -2.19
CA ALA A 527 -31.02 0.05 -1.39
C ALA A 527 -30.37 0.78 -0.20
N TYR A 528 -30.10 2.09 -0.32
CA TYR A 528 -29.41 2.84 0.73
C TYR A 528 -30.29 3.01 2.00
N PRO A 529 -29.78 2.74 3.22
CA PRO A 529 -30.58 2.79 4.44
C PRO A 529 -31.30 4.12 4.66
N MET A 530 -32.60 4.09 4.99
CA MET A 530 -33.46 5.27 5.08
C MET A 530 -32.87 6.40 5.94
N VAL A 531 -32.39 6.09 7.14
CA VAL A 531 -31.78 7.09 8.05
C VAL A 531 -30.57 7.76 7.40
N LYS A 532 -29.68 6.98 6.78
CA LYS A 532 -28.48 7.51 6.09
C LYS A 532 -28.85 8.29 4.84
N ARG A 533 -29.90 7.87 4.12
CA ARG A 533 -30.45 8.56 2.95
C ARG A 533 -30.94 9.96 3.32
N VAL A 534 -31.72 10.08 4.39
CA VAL A 534 -32.21 11.38 4.89
C VAL A 534 -31.05 12.26 5.33
N GLN A 535 -30.06 11.71 6.06
CA GLN A 535 -28.85 12.44 6.45
C GLN A 535 -28.07 12.95 5.24
N PHE A 536 -27.81 12.11 4.24
CA PHE A 536 -27.14 12.48 3.00
C PHE A 536 -27.88 13.61 2.28
N LEU A 537 -29.18 13.43 2.01
CA LEU A 537 -29.98 14.43 1.34
C LEU A 537 -30.11 15.76 2.13
N SER A 538 -29.97 15.72 3.46
CA SER A 538 -30.00 16.92 4.30
C SER A 538 -28.72 17.77 4.24
N VAL A 539 -27.59 17.16 3.84
CA VAL A 539 -26.30 17.85 3.72
C VAL A 539 -25.93 18.22 2.27
N CYS A 540 -26.66 17.68 1.29
CA CYS A 540 -26.58 18.08 -0.11
C CYS A 540 -27.03 19.53 -0.34
N ASP A 541 -26.50 20.14 -1.39
CA ASP A 541 -26.99 21.44 -1.86
C ASP A 541 -28.38 21.26 -2.49
N GLU A 542 -29.21 22.30 -2.48
CA GLU A 542 -30.64 22.15 -2.79
C GLU A 542 -30.89 21.60 -4.21
N ASP A 543 -30.12 22.03 -5.21
CA ASP A 543 -30.23 21.53 -6.58
C ASP A 543 -29.97 20.02 -6.65
N MET A 544 -28.85 19.57 -6.06
CA MET A 544 -28.47 18.16 -5.99
C MET A 544 -29.50 17.34 -5.22
N LYS A 545 -29.98 17.86 -4.09
CA LYS A 545 -31.04 17.22 -3.30
C LYS A 545 -32.30 17.02 -4.14
N GLN A 546 -32.72 18.03 -4.90
CA GLN A 546 -33.90 17.92 -5.77
C GLN A 546 -33.68 16.91 -6.90
N ASP A 547 -32.48 16.83 -7.47
CA ASP A 547 -32.18 15.86 -8.53
C ASP A 547 -32.22 14.41 -8.01
N PHE A 548 -31.62 14.14 -6.85
CA PHE A 548 -31.71 12.82 -6.20
C PHE A 548 -33.15 12.48 -5.83
N LEU A 549 -33.91 13.45 -5.31
CA LEU A 549 -35.31 13.24 -4.95
C LEU A 549 -36.18 12.95 -6.16
N LYS A 550 -36.00 13.67 -7.28
CA LYS A 550 -36.72 13.41 -8.54
C LYS A 550 -36.37 12.05 -9.13
N ALA A 551 -35.11 11.60 -9.02
CA ALA A 551 -34.72 10.27 -9.50
C ALA A 551 -35.31 9.15 -8.63
N PHE A 552 -35.31 9.32 -7.30
CA PHE A 552 -35.72 8.29 -6.35
C PHE A 552 -37.23 8.20 -6.12
N ALA A 553 -37.90 9.33 -5.88
CA ALA A 553 -39.28 9.37 -5.40
C ALA A 553 -40.06 10.56 -5.98
N ASP A 554 -40.89 10.26 -6.99
CA ASP A 554 -41.81 11.22 -7.59
C ASP A 554 -42.72 11.87 -6.53
N VAL A 555 -43.09 13.13 -6.79
CA VAL A 555 -43.99 13.90 -5.93
C VAL A 555 -45.32 13.16 -5.81
N GLY A 556 -45.75 12.89 -4.57
CA GLY A 556 -46.98 12.15 -4.27
C GLY A 556 -46.80 10.65 -4.07
N SER A 557 -45.61 10.09 -4.34
CA SER A 557 -45.32 8.69 -4.03
C SER A 557 -45.24 8.43 -2.52
N THR A 558 -45.52 7.19 -2.10
CA THR A 558 -45.39 6.77 -0.69
C THR A 558 -43.95 6.94 -0.18
N ALA A 559 -42.95 6.63 -1.02
CA ALA A 559 -41.54 6.82 -0.69
C ALA A 559 -41.21 8.30 -0.42
N ARG A 560 -41.81 9.21 -1.20
CA ARG A 560 -41.65 10.65 -1.00
C ARG A 560 -42.27 11.10 0.33
N GLN A 561 -43.48 10.66 0.64
CA GLN A 561 -44.16 10.96 1.91
C GLN A 561 -43.35 10.48 3.12
N MET A 562 -42.78 9.27 3.04
CA MET A 562 -41.90 8.76 4.10
C MET A 562 -40.64 9.62 4.28
N LEU A 563 -40.02 10.05 3.18
CA LEU A 563 -38.87 10.95 3.25
C LEU A 563 -39.23 12.30 3.88
N ASP A 564 -40.35 12.89 3.48
CA ASP A 564 -40.79 14.18 4.00
C ASP A 564 -41.07 14.09 5.52
N MET A 565 -41.69 13.00 6.01
CA MET A 565 -41.87 12.78 7.46
C MET A 565 -40.55 12.65 8.23
N GLU A 566 -39.56 11.94 7.67
CA GLU A 566 -38.24 11.82 8.28
C GLU A 566 -37.46 13.14 8.25
N PHE A 567 -37.61 13.94 7.18
CA PHE A 567 -37.06 15.29 7.13
C PHE A 567 -37.71 16.20 8.18
N ASP A 568 -39.02 16.16 8.35
CA ASP A 568 -39.71 16.96 9.38
C ASP A 568 -39.24 16.58 10.78
N THR A 569 -39.09 15.28 11.04
CA THR A 569 -38.53 14.77 12.29
C THR A 569 -37.10 15.27 12.50
N LEU A 570 -36.25 15.17 11.48
CA LEU A 570 -34.88 15.66 11.53
C LEU A 570 -34.81 17.18 11.74
N ASN A 571 -35.64 17.95 11.03
CA ASN A 571 -35.67 19.41 11.09
C ASN A 571 -36.21 19.94 12.42
N SER A 572 -37.02 19.15 13.12
CA SER A 572 -37.48 19.49 14.48
C SER A 572 -36.34 19.51 15.50
N ASP A 573 -35.27 18.73 15.27
CA ASP A 573 -34.06 18.70 16.09
C ASP A 573 -32.91 19.54 15.48
N LYS A 574 -32.90 20.82 15.84
CA LYS A 574 -31.86 21.79 15.42
C LYS A 574 -30.44 21.34 15.79
N ALA A 575 -30.26 20.64 16.91
CA ALA A 575 -28.94 20.21 17.34
C ALA A 575 -28.41 19.11 16.40
N THR A 576 -29.26 18.16 16.03
CA THR A 576 -28.91 17.12 15.05
C THR A 576 -28.62 17.72 13.68
N VAL A 577 -29.45 18.66 13.17
CA VAL A 577 -29.18 19.32 11.88
C VAL A 577 -27.83 20.05 11.87
N SER A 578 -27.50 20.79 12.93
CA SER A 578 -26.20 21.45 13.04
C SER A 578 -25.04 20.45 13.07
N ARG A 579 -25.21 19.31 13.78
CA ARG A 579 -24.22 18.23 13.79
C ARG A 579 -24.01 17.61 12.41
N LEU A 580 -25.09 17.34 11.66
CA LEU A 580 -25.00 16.79 10.31
C LEU A 580 -24.27 17.76 9.35
N LYS A 581 -24.52 19.07 9.47
CA LYS A 581 -23.79 20.08 8.69
C LYS A 581 -22.28 20.07 8.99
N LEU A 582 -21.88 19.89 10.25
CA LEU A 582 -20.47 19.75 10.64
C LEU A 582 -19.84 18.44 10.12
N GLN A 583 -20.67 17.42 9.88
CA GLN A 583 -20.25 16.10 9.39
C GLN A 583 -20.52 15.90 7.88
N LYS A 584 -20.81 16.96 7.11
CA LYS A 584 -21.14 16.90 5.67
C LYS A 584 -20.17 16.02 4.89
N ASP A 585 -18.87 16.25 5.03
CA ASP A 585 -17.83 15.51 4.31
C ASP A 585 -17.84 14.00 4.61
N LEU A 586 -18.09 13.62 5.87
CA LEU A 586 -18.12 12.23 6.30
C LEU A 586 -19.35 11.52 5.73
N ILE A 587 -20.52 12.16 5.79
CA ILE A 587 -21.78 11.63 5.30
C ILE A 587 -21.73 11.44 3.78
N VAL A 588 -21.17 12.41 3.05
CA VAL A 588 -21.01 12.29 1.59
C VAL A 588 -20.00 11.20 1.25
N LYS A 589 -18.87 11.10 1.96
CA LYS A 589 -17.89 10.03 1.77
C LYS A 589 -18.52 8.65 1.98
N GLU A 590 -19.35 8.49 3.02
CA GLU A 590 -20.07 7.25 3.30
C GLU A 590 -21.01 6.86 2.14
N PHE A 591 -21.77 7.82 1.61
CA PHE A 591 -22.64 7.59 0.45
C PHE A 591 -21.85 7.19 -0.81
N VAL A 592 -20.72 7.85 -1.07
CA VAL A 592 -19.82 7.52 -2.19
C VAL A 592 -19.28 6.09 -2.05
N MET A 593 -18.80 5.71 -0.86
CA MET A 593 -18.30 4.36 -0.61
C MET A 593 -19.39 3.30 -0.80
N TYR A 594 -20.60 3.58 -0.30
CA TYR A 594 -21.76 2.71 -0.51
C TYR A 594 -22.08 2.56 -2.00
N THR A 595 -22.05 3.65 -2.76
CA THR A 595 -22.31 3.64 -4.21
C THR A 595 -21.28 2.79 -4.96
N ARG A 596 -20.00 2.93 -4.64
CA ARG A 596 -18.93 2.11 -5.22
C ARG A 596 -19.13 0.63 -4.94
N GLN A 597 -19.48 0.29 -3.70
CA GLN A 597 -19.79 -1.09 -3.31
C GLN A 597 -21.02 -1.62 -4.05
N TYR A 598 -22.07 -0.81 -4.17
CA TYR A 598 -23.30 -1.16 -4.89
C TYR A 598 -23.00 -1.46 -6.36
N ILE A 599 -22.27 -0.59 -7.04
CA ILE A 599 -21.90 -0.77 -8.46
C ILE A 599 -21.01 -2.00 -8.64
N GLY A 600 -20.02 -2.20 -7.76
CA GLY A 600 -19.17 -3.40 -7.80
C GLY A 600 -19.92 -4.72 -7.60
N ALA A 601 -21.08 -4.70 -6.93
CA ALA A 601 -21.94 -5.87 -6.72
C ALA A 601 -22.91 -6.14 -7.89
N HIS A 602 -23.21 -5.14 -8.73
CA HIS A 602 -24.21 -5.21 -9.79
C HIS A 602 -23.53 -5.06 -11.16
N LYS A 603 -23.12 -6.18 -11.76
CA LYS A 603 -22.41 -6.18 -13.06
C LYS A 603 -23.30 -5.79 -14.24
N ASP A 604 -24.61 -5.92 -14.10
CA ASP A 604 -25.60 -5.56 -15.10
C ASP A 604 -25.62 -4.05 -15.41
N ILE A 605 -25.19 -3.21 -14.47
CA ILE A 605 -25.10 -1.75 -14.65
C ILE A 605 -23.69 -1.26 -15.01
N GLU A 606 -22.71 -2.15 -15.16
CA GLU A 606 -21.30 -1.79 -15.38
C GLU A 606 -21.10 -0.95 -16.66
N GLN A 607 -21.78 -1.33 -17.76
CA GLN A 607 -21.66 -0.64 -19.04
C GLN A 607 -22.22 0.79 -19.00
N ASP A 608 -23.34 1.00 -18.31
CA ASP A 608 -23.95 2.31 -18.15
C ASP A 608 -23.09 3.24 -17.27
N VAL A 609 -22.48 2.67 -16.22
CA VAL A 609 -21.51 3.38 -15.38
C VAL A 609 -20.27 3.76 -16.19
N GLU A 610 -19.74 2.84 -17.01
CA GLU A 610 -18.60 3.15 -17.88
C GLU A 610 -18.94 4.28 -18.87
N PHE A 611 -20.15 4.29 -19.42
CA PHE A 611 -20.62 5.35 -20.30
C PHE A 611 -20.66 6.70 -19.56
N ALA A 612 -21.23 6.74 -18.35
CA ALA A 612 -21.28 7.94 -17.52
C ALA A 612 -19.87 8.46 -17.15
N VAL A 613 -18.93 7.57 -16.82
CA VAL A 613 -17.53 7.93 -16.52
C VAL A 613 -16.86 8.53 -17.75
N ASN A 614 -17.04 7.92 -18.92
CA ASN A 614 -16.47 8.42 -20.18
C ASN A 614 -17.03 9.81 -20.55
N ASP A 615 -18.36 9.99 -20.45
CA ASP A 615 -19.01 11.28 -20.71
C ASP A 615 -18.51 12.36 -19.74
N TRP A 616 -18.45 12.05 -18.44
CA TRP A 616 -17.94 12.95 -17.43
C TRP A 616 -16.49 13.38 -17.70
N ILE A 617 -15.61 12.44 -18.06
CA ILE A 617 -14.22 12.74 -18.42
C ILE A 617 -14.12 13.69 -19.61
N GLN A 618 -14.99 13.54 -20.61
CA GLN A 618 -15.02 14.45 -21.75
C GLN A 618 -15.41 15.88 -21.34
N THR A 619 -16.17 16.05 -20.26
CA THR A 619 -16.49 17.39 -19.73
C THR A 619 -15.33 18.06 -19.00
N LEU A 620 -14.30 17.30 -18.62
CA LEU A 620 -13.09 17.82 -17.99
C LEU A 620 -12.00 18.20 -19.01
N ASP A 621 -12.17 17.87 -20.29
CA ASP A 621 -11.16 18.14 -21.32
C ASP A 621 -11.05 19.66 -21.59
N PRO A 622 -9.93 20.32 -21.23
CA PRO A 622 -9.77 21.76 -21.42
C PRO A 622 -9.74 22.19 -22.89
N LYS A 623 -9.57 21.26 -23.84
CA LYS A 623 -9.54 21.54 -25.28
C LYS A 623 -10.93 21.58 -25.91
N LYS A 624 -11.97 21.11 -25.21
CA LYS A 624 -13.34 21.15 -25.72
C LYS A 624 -13.88 22.58 -25.46
N PRO A 625 -14.19 23.39 -26.49
CA PRO A 625 -14.78 24.70 -26.27
C PRO A 625 -16.08 24.52 -25.48
N GLU A 626 -16.30 25.35 -24.45
CA GLU A 626 -17.54 25.33 -23.66
C GLU A 626 -18.73 25.39 -24.62
N LEU A 627 -19.40 24.25 -24.81
CA LEU A 627 -20.67 24.18 -25.49
C LEU A 627 -21.63 24.99 -24.63
N LYS A 628 -21.89 26.23 -25.03
CA LYS A 628 -22.99 27.03 -24.47
C LYS A 628 -24.27 26.24 -24.70
N ILE A 629 -24.72 25.54 -23.67
CA ILE A 629 -26.03 24.92 -23.63
C ILE A 629 -27.01 26.09 -23.68
N VAL A 630 -27.61 26.31 -24.85
CA VAL A 630 -28.75 27.22 -25.00
C VAL A 630 -29.90 26.55 -24.27
N ALA A 631 -30.32 27.14 -23.16
CA ALA A 631 -31.41 26.68 -22.31
C ALA A 631 -32.75 26.62 -23.04
#